data_AF-A0A7V9L8C8-F1
#
_entry.id   AF-A0A7V9L8C8-F1
#
_cell.length_a   1.000
_cell.length_b   1.000
_cell.length_c   1.000
_cell.angle_alpha   90.00
_cell.angle_beta   90.00
_cell.angle_gamma   90.00
#
_symmetry.space_group_name_H-M   'P 1'
#
loop_
_entity.id
_entity.type
_entity.pdbx_description
1 polymer ?
#
loop_
_entity_poly.entity_id
_entity_poly.type
_entity_poly.pdbx_seq_one_letter_code
_entity_poly.pdbx_strand_id
1 'polypeptide(L)'
;MAAFLDRAGSSRTRCAFCASAITKDEIRVVQEAPVSTTGERRTRTYGHLHCTIDLQRSLAHEALISPTTSLTLISSVIAEVSRLDARLADEVRTLREQRIPITRAVKPLDDPRALELLAELERAPGDRGLLAVLGDHLQHLGDERGELIILDLAASIAPDALVRRRELSARLSPKFPSAKLSWGIGFLRKIEMYFDATFNTLSDRFAHPSCRLLEVFELQSGHRMDIIVDGPMLPRSLRTLITGGRLRADLLPLRHLTNLVV
;
A
#
# COMPACT_ATOMS: atom_id res chain seq x y z
N MET A 1 -19.96 16.44 -31.59
CA MET A 1 -20.75 15.25 -31.20
C MET A 1 -21.54 15.62 -29.98
N ALA A 2 -22.79 15.15 -29.85
CA ALA A 2 -23.62 15.44 -28.69
C ALA A 2 -23.83 14.15 -27.90
N ALA A 3 -23.79 14.24 -26.58
CA ALA A 3 -24.08 13.11 -25.69
C ALA A 3 -25.18 13.51 -24.69
N PHE A 4 -26.05 12.58 -24.32
CA PHE A 4 -27.09 12.80 -23.31
C PHE A 4 -27.58 11.47 -22.72
N LEU A 5 -28.32 11.55 -21.62
CA LEU A 5 -28.95 10.39 -21.00
C LEU A 5 -30.38 10.20 -21.51
N ASP A 6 -30.75 8.95 -21.70
CA ASP A 6 -32.08 8.52 -22.13
C ASP A 6 -32.46 7.22 -21.41
N ARG A 7 -33.76 6.87 -21.42
CA ARG A 7 -34.23 5.52 -21.04
C ARG A 7 -34.46 4.68 -22.28
N ALA A 8 -33.98 3.45 -22.25
CA ALA A 8 -34.15 2.54 -23.37
C ALA A 8 -35.63 2.19 -23.61
N GLY A 9 -36.20 2.64 -24.73
CA GLY A 9 -37.59 2.30 -25.09
C GLY A 9 -37.82 0.81 -25.40
N SER A 10 -36.77 0.02 -25.64
CA SER A 10 -36.86 -1.43 -25.87
C SER A 10 -35.53 -2.14 -25.61
N SER A 11 -35.61 -3.46 -25.34
CA SER A 11 -34.43 -4.34 -25.13
C SER A 11 -33.70 -4.74 -26.42
N ARG A 12 -34.02 -4.12 -27.56
CA ARG A 12 -33.37 -4.42 -28.86
C ARG A 12 -32.04 -3.69 -29.05
N THR A 13 -31.79 -2.67 -28.24
CA THR A 13 -30.57 -1.87 -28.34
C THR A 13 -29.42 -2.61 -27.68
N ARG A 14 -28.25 -2.65 -28.31
CA ARG A 14 -27.03 -3.21 -27.72
C ARG A 14 -26.08 -2.09 -27.32
N CYS A 15 -25.36 -2.31 -26.24
CA CYS A 15 -24.29 -1.44 -25.80
C CYS A 15 -23.10 -1.57 -26.74
N ALA A 16 -22.58 -0.43 -27.21
CA ALA A 16 -21.44 -0.37 -28.11
C ALA A 16 -20.13 -0.86 -27.47
N PHE A 17 -20.05 -0.90 -26.14
CA PHE A 17 -18.84 -1.27 -25.41
C PHE A 17 -18.76 -2.75 -25.05
N CYS A 18 -19.83 -3.32 -24.50
CA CYS A 18 -19.86 -4.71 -24.05
C CYS A 18 -20.68 -5.65 -24.95
N ALA A 19 -21.25 -5.12 -26.04
CA ALA A 19 -22.15 -5.82 -26.99
C ALA A 19 -23.42 -6.44 -26.38
N SER A 20 -23.65 -6.28 -25.08
CA SER A 20 -24.81 -6.82 -24.37
C SER A 20 -26.06 -5.97 -24.60
N ALA A 21 -27.24 -6.58 -24.45
CA ALA A 21 -28.51 -5.85 -24.59
C ALA A 21 -28.67 -4.81 -23.46
N ILE A 22 -29.17 -3.63 -23.81
CA ILE A 22 -29.62 -2.61 -22.85
C ILE A 22 -31.10 -2.88 -22.59
N THR A 23 -31.45 -3.18 -21.34
CA THR A 23 -32.81 -3.57 -20.98
C THR A 23 -33.79 -2.41 -21.12
N LYS A 24 -35.06 -2.71 -21.40
CA LYS A 24 -36.10 -1.68 -21.45
C LYS A 24 -36.14 -0.88 -20.14
N ASP A 25 -36.33 0.42 -20.26
CA ASP A 25 -36.37 1.42 -19.20
C ASP A 25 -35.05 1.68 -18.47
N GLU A 26 -33.97 0.99 -18.85
CA GLU A 26 -32.62 1.20 -18.33
C GLU A 26 -32.04 2.55 -18.79
N ILE A 27 -31.32 3.23 -17.89
CA ILE A 27 -30.63 4.49 -18.20
C ILE A 27 -29.40 4.18 -19.05
N ARG A 28 -29.29 4.86 -20.18
CA ARG A 28 -28.19 4.69 -21.15
C ARG A 28 -27.62 6.02 -21.57
N VAL A 29 -26.35 6.01 -21.99
CA VAL A 29 -25.73 7.13 -22.69
C VAL A 29 -26.02 7.00 -24.17
N VAL A 30 -26.52 8.08 -24.77
CA VAL A 30 -26.74 8.21 -26.21
C VAL A 30 -25.72 9.20 -26.76
N GLN A 31 -24.95 8.77 -27.75
CA GLN A 31 -24.02 9.62 -28.47
C GLN A 31 -24.52 9.82 -29.90
N GLU A 32 -24.71 11.07 -30.29
CA GLU A 32 -25.09 11.49 -31.64
C GLU A 32 -23.89 12.04 -32.41
N ALA A 33 -23.67 11.48 -33.59
CA ALA A 33 -22.69 11.95 -34.56
C ALA A 33 -23.36 12.19 -35.93
N PRO A 34 -23.01 13.26 -36.65
CA PRO A 34 -23.47 13.48 -38.02
C PRO A 34 -22.86 12.44 -38.97
N VAL A 35 -23.66 11.91 -39.89
CA VAL A 35 -23.23 10.92 -40.90
C VAL A 35 -22.61 11.60 -42.13
N SER A 36 -23.01 12.83 -42.41
CA SER A 36 -22.53 13.64 -43.53
C SER A 36 -22.17 15.05 -43.06
N THR A 37 -21.35 15.73 -43.86
CA THR A 37 -20.99 17.15 -43.67
C THR A 37 -22.20 18.08 -43.70
N THR A 38 -23.29 17.68 -44.36
CA THR A 38 -24.56 18.43 -44.40
C THR A 38 -25.38 18.32 -43.11
N GLY A 39 -25.08 17.37 -42.22
CA GLY A 39 -25.72 17.24 -40.90
C GLY A 39 -27.17 16.73 -40.88
N GLU A 40 -27.77 16.44 -42.04
CA GLU A 40 -29.17 16.01 -42.14
C GLU A 40 -29.43 14.62 -41.56
N ARG A 41 -28.42 13.73 -41.57
CA ARG A 41 -28.51 12.39 -40.97
C ARG A 41 -27.59 12.30 -39.77
N ARG A 42 -28.12 11.78 -38.66
CA ARG A 42 -27.36 11.48 -37.43
C ARG A 42 -27.36 9.99 -37.15
N THR A 43 -26.21 9.44 -36.81
CA THR A 43 -26.07 8.11 -36.22
C THR A 43 -26.11 8.22 -34.71
N ARG A 44 -26.74 7.23 -34.06
CA ARG A 44 -26.79 7.09 -32.62
C ARG A 44 -26.01 5.86 -32.18
N THR A 45 -25.10 6.08 -31.24
CA THR A 45 -24.40 5.02 -30.52
C THR A 45 -24.95 4.98 -29.10
N TYR A 46 -25.19 3.77 -28.58
CA TYR A 46 -25.79 3.56 -27.27
C TYR A 46 -24.80 2.83 -26.37
N GLY A 47 -24.64 3.30 -25.13
CA GLY A 47 -23.83 2.64 -24.11
C GLY A 47 -24.62 2.45 -22.82
N HIS A 48 -24.41 1.33 -22.12
CA HIS A 48 -24.78 1.26 -20.70
C HIS A 48 -24.13 2.40 -19.94
N LEU A 49 -24.82 2.96 -18.95
CA LEU A 49 -24.27 4.05 -18.14
C LEU A 49 -22.96 3.62 -17.49
N HIS A 50 -22.92 2.43 -16.87
CA HIS A 50 -21.72 1.92 -16.20
C HIS A 50 -20.56 1.68 -17.20
N CYS A 51 -20.79 1.03 -18.35
CA CYS A 51 -19.74 0.83 -19.35
C CYS A 51 -19.15 2.14 -19.85
N THR A 52 -19.98 3.18 -19.98
CA THR A 52 -19.52 4.49 -20.43
C THR A 52 -18.71 5.19 -19.35
N ILE A 53 -19.08 5.07 -18.07
CA ILE A 53 -18.30 5.60 -16.94
C ILE A 53 -16.91 4.95 -16.89
N ASP A 54 -16.84 3.63 -17.08
CA ASP A 54 -15.59 2.87 -16.97
C ASP A 54 -14.63 3.12 -18.13
N LEU A 55 -15.17 3.19 -19.37
CA LEU A 55 -14.35 3.21 -20.59
C LEU A 55 -14.22 4.59 -21.23
N GLN A 56 -15.19 5.49 -21.02
CA GLN A 56 -15.24 6.82 -21.63
C GLN A 56 -15.83 7.86 -20.65
N ARG A 57 -15.18 8.03 -19.49
CA ARG A 57 -15.64 8.91 -18.41
C ARG A 57 -16.02 10.33 -18.87
N SER A 58 -15.26 10.91 -19.80
CA SER A 58 -15.56 12.24 -20.39
C SER A 58 -16.91 12.28 -21.10
N LEU A 59 -17.25 11.23 -21.86
CA LEU A 59 -18.53 11.12 -22.56
C LEU A 59 -19.70 10.97 -21.57
N ALA A 60 -19.52 10.19 -20.51
CA ALA A 60 -20.52 10.07 -19.45
C ALA A 60 -20.76 11.41 -18.74
N HIS A 61 -19.68 12.16 -18.48
CA HIS A 61 -19.77 13.50 -17.89
C HIS A 61 -20.52 14.47 -18.82
N GLU A 62 -20.17 14.52 -20.10
CA GLU A 62 -20.88 15.32 -21.11
C GLU A 62 -22.37 14.97 -21.17
N ALA A 63 -22.71 13.69 -21.14
CA ALA A 63 -24.10 13.24 -21.14
C ALA A 63 -24.88 13.69 -19.90
N LEU A 64 -24.25 13.68 -18.72
CA LEU A 64 -24.85 14.09 -17.46
C LEU A 64 -25.16 15.59 -17.41
N ILE A 65 -24.26 16.43 -17.95
CA ILE A 65 -24.41 17.90 -17.95
C ILE A 65 -25.16 18.42 -19.19
N SER A 66 -25.54 17.53 -20.10
CA SER A 66 -26.19 17.90 -21.35
C SER A 66 -27.55 18.56 -21.09
N PRO A 67 -27.86 19.69 -21.74
CA PRO A 67 -29.14 20.38 -21.54
C PRO A 67 -30.35 19.56 -22.04
N THR A 68 -30.13 18.54 -22.87
CA THR A 68 -31.17 17.61 -23.32
C THR A 68 -31.45 16.49 -22.33
N THR A 69 -30.61 16.32 -21.30
CA THR A 69 -30.84 15.35 -20.25
C THR A 69 -31.87 15.89 -19.25
N SER A 70 -33.00 15.19 -19.11
CA SER A 70 -34.05 15.59 -18.17
C SER A 70 -33.55 15.56 -16.71
N LEU A 71 -33.94 16.57 -15.92
CA LEU A 71 -33.69 16.60 -14.47
C LEU A 71 -34.23 15.35 -13.75
N THR A 72 -35.35 14.76 -14.23
CA THR A 72 -35.89 13.52 -13.66
C THR A 72 -34.99 12.31 -13.88
N LEU A 73 -34.24 12.28 -15.00
CA LEU A 73 -33.23 11.26 -15.26
C LEU A 73 -32.01 11.47 -14.38
N ILE A 74 -31.57 12.72 -14.19
CA ILE A 74 -30.46 13.04 -13.28
C ILE A 74 -30.79 12.58 -11.86
N SER A 75 -31.99 12.90 -11.36
CA SER A 75 -32.45 12.43 -10.04
C SER A 75 -32.50 10.90 -9.95
N SER A 76 -32.88 10.22 -11.04
CA SER A 76 -32.86 8.75 -11.10
C SER A 76 -31.45 8.18 -11.02
N VAL A 77 -30.48 8.81 -11.71
CA VAL A 77 -29.05 8.41 -11.64
C VAL A 77 -28.50 8.62 -10.24
N ILE A 78 -28.77 9.77 -9.62
CA ILE A 78 -28.31 10.06 -8.24
C ILE A 78 -28.87 9.02 -7.27
N ALA A 79 -30.16 8.71 -7.35
CA ALA A 79 -30.80 7.71 -6.50
C ALA A 79 -30.20 6.30 -6.70
N GLU A 80 -29.86 5.93 -7.93
CA GLU A 80 -29.22 4.65 -8.23
C GLU A 80 -27.80 4.57 -7.67
N VAL A 81 -27.00 5.64 -7.84
CA VAL A 81 -25.65 5.73 -7.28
C VAL A 81 -25.70 5.62 -5.75
N SER A 82 -26.60 6.34 -5.08
CA SER A 82 -26.75 6.24 -3.63
C SER A 82 -27.14 4.83 -3.17
N ARG A 83 -27.96 4.11 -3.95
CA ARG A 83 -28.33 2.71 -3.64
C ARG A 83 -27.12 1.78 -3.78
N LEU A 84 -26.32 1.95 -4.83
CA LEU A 84 -25.10 1.16 -5.04
C LEU A 84 -24.07 1.42 -3.94
N ASP A 85 -23.87 2.69 -3.55
CA ASP A 85 -22.98 3.05 -2.45
C ASP A 85 -23.41 2.40 -1.13
N ALA A 86 -24.71 2.44 -0.82
CA ALA A 86 -25.26 1.80 0.38
C ALA A 86 -25.05 0.27 0.36
N ARG A 87 -25.24 -0.37 -0.79
CA ARG A 87 -25.01 -1.81 -0.97
C ARG A 87 -23.52 -2.17 -0.84
N LEU A 88 -22.63 -1.39 -1.44
CA LEU A 88 -21.19 -1.61 -1.32
C LEU A 88 -20.72 -1.42 0.13
N ALA A 89 -21.25 -0.42 0.83
CA ALA A 89 -20.96 -0.21 2.25
C ALA A 89 -21.42 -1.42 3.11
N ASP A 90 -22.57 -2.00 2.80
CA ASP A 90 -23.06 -3.22 3.45
C ASP A 90 -22.18 -4.44 3.13
N GLU A 91 -21.85 -4.67 1.86
CA GLU A 91 -20.94 -5.75 1.44
C GLU A 91 -19.57 -5.63 2.15
N VAL A 92 -19.00 -4.42 2.23
CA VAL A 92 -17.75 -4.17 2.96
C VAL A 92 -17.90 -4.46 4.45
N ARG A 93 -19.04 -4.10 5.06
CA ARG A 93 -19.33 -4.42 6.46
C ARG A 93 -19.44 -5.93 6.67
N THR A 94 -20.22 -6.63 5.85
CA THR A 94 -20.36 -8.09 5.89
C THR A 94 -19.01 -8.79 5.72
N LEU A 95 -18.17 -8.34 4.78
CA LEU A 95 -16.82 -8.88 4.59
C LEU A 95 -15.92 -8.64 5.80
N ARG A 96 -16.08 -7.51 6.51
CA ARG A 96 -15.37 -7.24 7.77
C ARG A 96 -15.86 -8.14 8.90
N GLU A 97 -17.16 -8.40 8.99
CA GLU A 97 -17.77 -9.28 9.99
C GLU A 97 -17.45 -10.76 9.74
N GLN A 98 -17.40 -11.18 8.47
CA GLN A 98 -17.01 -12.52 8.04
C GLN A 98 -15.49 -12.75 8.08
N ARG A 99 -14.70 -11.69 8.29
CA ARG A 99 -13.27 -11.82 8.45
C ARG A 99 -13.00 -12.58 9.75
N ILE A 100 -12.71 -13.87 9.63
CA ILE A 100 -12.28 -14.71 10.74
C ILE A 100 -11.15 -13.96 11.46
N PRO A 101 -11.32 -13.60 12.74
CA PRO A 101 -10.21 -13.08 13.51
C PRO A 101 -9.18 -14.19 13.57
N ILE A 102 -8.10 -14.06 12.80
CA ILE A 102 -6.94 -14.93 12.96
C ILE A 102 -6.44 -14.66 14.36
N THR A 103 -6.72 -15.58 15.28
CA THR A 103 -6.25 -15.56 16.66
C THR A 103 -4.73 -15.69 16.63
N ARG A 104 -4.02 -14.58 16.40
CA ARG A 104 -2.56 -14.51 16.40
C ARG A 104 -2.05 -14.65 17.83
N ALA A 105 -1.95 -15.88 18.31
CA ALA A 105 -1.45 -16.19 19.65
C ALA A 105 0.09 -16.19 19.73
N VAL A 106 0.79 -16.18 18.59
CA VAL A 106 2.25 -16.07 18.53
C VAL A 106 2.60 -14.83 17.71
N LYS A 107 3.44 -13.93 18.25
CA LYS A 107 4.12 -12.92 17.44
C LYS A 107 4.93 -13.70 16.40
N PRO A 108 4.61 -13.69 15.10
CA PRO A 108 5.15 -14.69 14.16
C PRO A 108 6.68 -14.72 14.07
N LEU A 109 7.35 -13.62 14.44
CA LEU A 109 8.81 -13.53 14.51
C LEU A 109 9.44 -14.13 15.78
N ASP A 110 8.64 -14.46 16.79
CA ASP A 110 9.07 -15.18 18.00
C ASP A 110 8.88 -16.70 17.86
N ASP A 111 8.38 -17.15 16.70
CA ASP A 111 8.35 -18.56 16.34
C ASP A 111 9.77 -19.14 16.30
N PRO A 112 10.02 -20.36 16.84
CA PRO A 112 11.35 -20.96 16.90
C PRO A 112 12.08 -20.99 15.56
N ARG A 113 11.36 -21.32 14.47
CA ARG A 113 11.97 -21.38 13.14
C ARG A 113 12.30 -20.00 12.61
N ALA A 114 11.45 -19.00 12.86
CA ALA A 114 11.75 -17.62 12.53
C ALA A 114 12.99 -17.11 13.28
N LEU A 115 13.15 -17.47 14.56
CA LEU A 115 14.30 -17.10 15.38
C LEU A 115 15.61 -17.74 14.87
N GLU A 116 15.58 -19.01 14.46
CA GLU A 116 16.74 -19.68 13.82
C GLU A 116 17.18 -18.96 12.55
N LEU A 117 16.25 -18.69 11.64
CA LEU A 117 16.53 -18.00 10.37
C LEU A 117 17.05 -16.59 10.61
N LEU A 118 16.50 -15.87 11.59
CA LEU A 118 16.97 -14.56 11.97
C LEU A 118 18.40 -14.60 12.54
N ALA A 119 18.75 -15.59 13.36
CA ALA A 119 20.10 -15.75 13.90
C ALA A 119 21.14 -16.07 12.80
N GLU A 120 20.74 -16.72 11.71
CA GLU A 120 21.56 -16.87 10.51
C GLU A 120 21.67 -15.56 9.73
N LEU A 121 20.55 -14.86 9.53
CA LEU A 121 20.49 -13.57 8.86
C LEU A 121 21.23 -12.46 9.62
N GLU A 122 21.39 -12.54 10.95
CA GLU A 122 22.25 -11.61 11.70
C GLU A 122 23.70 -11.63 11.14
N ARG A 123 24.19 -12.80 10.73
CA ARG A 123 25.52 -12.98 10.13
C ARG A 123 25.58 -12.53 8.68
N ALA A 124 24.51 -12.73 7.90
CA ALA A 124 24.40 -12.34 6.49
C ALA A 124 23.04 -11.67 6.18
N PRO A 125 22.84 -10.39 6.56
CA PRO A 125 21.52 -9.76 6.56
C PRO A 125 20.93 -9.58 5.15
N GLY A 126 21.77 -9.55 4.11
CA GLY A 126 21.38 -9.48 2.71
C GLY A 126 21.23 -10.83 2.00
N ASP A 127 21.33 -11.97 2.71
CA ASP A 127 21.17 -13.29 2.09
C ASP A 127 19.73 -13.47 1.59
N ARG A 128 19.57 -13.41 0.26
CA ARG A 128 18.28 -13.49 -0.42
C ARG A 128 17.62 -14.86 -0.25
N GLY A 129 18.41 -15.94 -0.16
CA GLY A 129 17.88 -17.30 -0.01
C GLY A 129 17.26 -17.49 1.36
N LEU A 130 17.99 -17.11 2.43
CA LEU A 130 17.47 -17.14 3.79
C LEU A 130 16.27 -16.20 3.98
N LEU A 131 16.30 -15.02 3.35
CA LEU A 131 15.17 -14.10 3.37
C LEU A 131 13.94 -14.70 2.65
N ALA A 132 14.11 -15.39 1.53
CA ALA A 132 12.99 -16.05 0.85
C ALA A 132 12.34 -17.11 1.75
N VAL A 133 13.14 -17.97 2.37
CA VAL A 133 12.66 -19.01 3.31
C VAL A 133 11.93 -18.37 4.51
N LEU A 134 12.48 -17.28 5.07
CA LEU A 134 11.82 -16.53 6.13
C LEU A 134 10.50 -15.89 5.65
N GLY A 135 10.49 -15.35 4.43
CA GLY A 135 9.32 -14.74 3.81
C GLY A 135 8.16 -15.71 3.70
N ASP A 136 8.41 -16.90 3.14
CA ASP A 136 7.42 -17.97 3.00
C ASP A 136 6.90 -18.44 4.38
N HIS A 137 7.80 -18.65 5.34
CA HIS A 137 7.43 -19.07 6.70
C HIS A 137 6.54 -18.03 7.38
N LEU A 138 6.92 -16.76 7.34
CA LEU A 138 6.15 -15.66 7.92
C LEU A 138 4.79 -15.50 7.23
N GLN A 139 4.73 -15.66 5.91
CA GLN A 139 3.47 -15.60 5.16
C GLN A 139 2.55 -16.77 5.54
N HIS A 140 3.10 -17.98 5.75
CA HIS A 140 2.34 -19.13 6.25
C HIS A 140 1.74 -18.89 7.64
N LEU A 141 2.48 -18.19 8.52
CA LEU A 141 1.99 -17.72 9.83
C LEU A 141 1.06 -16.51 9.74
N GLY A 142 0.77 -16.03 8.52
CA GLY A 142 -0.06 -14.87 8.25
C GLY A 142 0.56 -13.54 8.66
N ASP A 143 1.88 -13.44 8.80
CA ASP A 143 2.59 -12.18 9.05
C ASP A 143 2.78 -11.39 7.75
N GLU A 144 2.44 -10.10 7.80
CA GLU A 144 2.51 -9.20 6.64
C GLU A 144 3.94 -8.88 6.21
N ARG A 145 4.92 -9.11 7.08
CA ARG A 145 6.34 -9.02 6.73
C ARG A 145 6.73 -10.10 5.72
N GLY A 146 6.11 -11.27 5.77
CA GLY A 146 6.30 -12.30 4.75
C GLY A 146 5.97 -11.77 3.37
N GLU A 147 4.77 -11.16 3.23
CA GLU A 147 4.34 -10.50 1.99
C GLU A 147 5.33 -9.42 1.53
N LEU A 148 5.78 -8.55 2.44
CA LEU A 148 6.75 -7.50 2.12
C LEU A 148 8.07 -8.06 1.60
N ILE A 149 8.60 -9.12 2.22
CA ILE A 149 9.82 -9.80 1.79
C ILE A 149 9.68 -10.33 0.36
N ILE A 150 8.57 -11.01 0.06
CA ILE A 150 8.32 -11.58 -1.27
C ILE A 150 8.22 -10.47 -2.33
N LEU A 151 7.51 -9.37 -2.03
CA LEU A 151 7.43 -8.21 -2.93
C LEU A 151 8.81 -7.58 -3.19
N ASP A 152 9.62 -7.40 -2.16
CA ASP A 152 10.99 -6.86 -2.27
C ASP A 152 11.91 -7.81 -3.07
N LEU A 153 11.80 -9.13 -2.86
CA LEU A 153 12.60 -10.12 -3.58
C LEU A 153 12.24 -10.21 -5.06
N ALA A 154 10.94 -10.13 -5.38
CA ALA A 154 10.44 -10.13 -6.75
C ALA A 154 10.86 -8.86 -7.52
N ALA A 155 11.20 -7.78 -6.82
CA ALA A 155 11.58 -6.49 -7.40
C ALA A 155 10.58 -5.98 -8.45
N SER A 156 9.28 -6.23 -8.19
CA SER A 156 8.22 -5.86 -9.13
C SER A 156 8.11 -4.35 -9.29
N ILE A 157 8.04 -3.90 -10.55
CA ILE A 157 7.80 -2.50 -10.91
C ILE A 157 6.33 -2.22 -11.22
N ALA A 158 5.46 -3.22 -11.05
CA ALA A 158 4.03 -3.06 -11.30
C ALA A 158 3.43 -2.01 -10.33
N PRO A 159 2.56 -1.09 -10.80
CA PRO A 159 2.07 0.02 -9.97
C PRO A 159 1.37 -0.44 -8.68
N ASP A 160 0.57 -1.49 -8.75
CA ASP A 160 -0.13 -2.11 -7.63
C ASP A 160 0.83 -2.71 -6.60
N ALA A 161 1.85 -3.45 -7.06
CA ALA A 161 2.89 -4.00 -6.19
C ALA A 161 3.67 -2.89 -5.46
N LEU A 162 3.98 -1.79 -6.15
CA LEU A 162 4.65 -0.63 -5.54
C LEU A 162 3.78 0.07 -4.49
N VAL A 163 2.47 0.22 -4.75
CA VAL A 163 1.51 0.76 -3.77
C VAL A 163 1.45 -0.13 -2.55
N ARG A 164 1.26 -1.44 -2.76
CA ARG A 164 1.16 -2.41 -1.67
C ARG A 164 2.42 -2.48 -0.81
N ARG A 165 3.59 -2.46 -1.45
CA ARG A 165 4.88 -2.37 -0.77
C ARG A 165 4.97 -1.14 0.14
N ARG A 166 4.57 0.04 -0.36
CA ARG A 166 4.58 1.29 0.45
C ARG A 166 3.63 1.19 1.65
N GLU A 167 2.45 0.64 1.47
CA GLU A 167 1.49 0.42 2.57
C GLU A 167 2.07 -0.49 3.66
N LEU A 168 2.65 -1.63 3.26
CA LEU A 168 3.27 -2.58 4.18
C LEU A 168 4.47 -1.96 4.90
N SER A 169 5.37 -1.29 4.17
CA SER A 169 6.50 -0.58 4.79
C SER A 169 6.03 0.49 5.77
N ALA A 170 4.98 1.26 5.45
CA ALA A 170 4.44 2.28 6.35
C ALA A 170 3.85 1.66 7.63
N ARG A 171 3.08 0.57 7.51
CA ARG A 171 2.47 -0.13 8.64
C ARG A 171 3.48 -0.83 9.54
N LEU A 172 4.52 -1.39 8.94
CA LEU A 172 5.61 -2.08 9.63
C LEU A 172 6.73 -1.13 10.06
N SER A 173 6.63 0.17 9.78
CA SER A 173 7.67 1.13 10.20
C SER A 173 7.57 1.41 11.69
N PRO A 174 8.66 1.25 12.46
CA PRO A 174 8.74 1.83 13.80
C PRO A 174 8.64 3.35 13.68
N LYS A 175 8.02 3.98 14.66
CA LYS A 175 8.02 5.43 14.75
C LYS A 175 9.40 5.84 15.26
N PHE A 176 10.13 6.67 14.52
CA PHE A 176 11.33 7.38 14.99
C PHE A 176 11.16 8.86 14.67
N PRO A 177 11.30 9.78 15.65
CA PRO A 177 11.17 11.21 15.39
C PRO A 177 12.37 11.68 14.55
N SER A 178 12.11 12.52 13.54
CA SER A 178 13.15 13.15 12.73
C SER A 178 14.19 12.18 12.15
N ALA A 179 13.74 10.97 11.82
CA ALA A 179 14.59 9.91 11.29
C ALA A 179 14.32 9.66 9.82
N LYS A 180 15.39 9.47 9.06
CA LYS A 180 15.33 8.92 7.71
C LYS A 180 15.59 7.41 7.79
N LEU A 181 14.58 6.65 7.38
CA LEU A 181 14.59 5.20 7.42
C LEU A 181 14.85 4.66 6.01
N SER A 182 15.82 3.75 5.87
CA SER A 182 16.05 3.02 4.63
C SER A 182 15.73 1.54 4.80
N TRP A 183 14.83 1.06 3.96
CA TRP A 183 14.41 -0.35 3.91
C TRP A 183 15.30 -1.16 2.98
N GLY A 184 15.66 -2.36 3.42
CA GLY A 184 16.11 -3.44 2.55
C GLY A 184 14.94 -4.37 2.27
N ILE A 185 15.22 -5.66 2.08
CA ILE A 185 14.20 -6.70 1.90
C ILE A 185 13.52 -6.95 3.25
N GLY A 186 12.26 -6.52 3.40
CA GLY A 186 11.40 -6.81 4.55
C GLY A 186 11.77 -6.19 5.90
N PHE A 187 12.95 -5.56 6.02
CA PHE A 187 13.50 -5.01 7.28
C PHE A 187 14.18 -3.67 7.03
N LEU A 188 14.30 -2.86 8.09
CA LEU A 188 15.12 -1.65 8.08
C LEU A 188 16.60 -2.02 8.03
N ARG A 189 17.37 -1.30 7.22
CA ARG A 189 18.83 -1.49 7.07
C ARG A 189 19.63 -0.31 7.52
N LYS A 190 19.10 0.90 7.33
CA LYS A 190 19.73 2.14 7.80
C LYS A 190 18.72 3.01 8.52
N ILE A 191 19.14 3.55 9.66
CA ILE A 191 18.44 4.60 10.38
C ILE A 191 19.41 5.78 10.49
N GLU A 192 19.03 6.92 9.93
CA GLU A 192 19.73 8.20 10.10
C GLU A 192 18.86 9.10 10.96
N MET A 193 19.41 9.62 12.06
CA MET A 193 18.67 10.44 13.02
C MET A 193 19.44 11.70 13.36
N TYR A 194 18.71 12.81 13.44
CA TYR A 194 19.20 14.06 14.03
C TYR A 194 18.70 14.11 15.47
N PHE A 195 19.61 14.37 16.41
CA PHE A 195 19.31 14.27 17.83
C PHE A 195 19.35 15.62 18.55
N ASP A 196 18.28 15.93 19.27
CA ASP A 196 18.13 17.12 20.13
C ASP A 196 17.94 16.78 21.63
N ALA A 197 17.65 15.52 21.99
CA ALA A 197 17.38 15.06 23.37
C ALA A 197 18.23 13.85 23.78
N THR A 198 17.99 13.22 24.94
CA THR A 198 18.80 12.13 25.53
C THR A 198 18.43 10.73 24.99
N PHE A 199 19.44 9.88 24.76
CA PHE A 199 19.38 8.58 24.05
C PHE A 199 18.47 7.51 24.72
N ASN A 200 18.15 7.69 25.99
CA ASN A 200 17.44 6.70 26.83
C ASN A 200 16.01 6.34 26.35
N THR A 201 15.47 7.02 25.34
CA THR A 201 14.09 6.81 24.84
C THR A 201 13.99 5.97 23.56
N LEU A 202 15.11 5.46 23.02
CA LEU A 202 15.12 4.69 21.76
C LEU A 202 15.05 3.17 21.93
N SER A 203 15.26 2.63 23.14
CA SER A 203 15.28 1.17 23.41
C SER A 203 14.08 0.44 22.80
N ASP A 204 12.89 0.91 23.15
CA ASP A 204 11.63 0.28 22.77
C ASP A 204 11.42 0.33 21.24
N ARG A 205 12.05 1.31 20.57
CA ARG A 205 11.98 1.47 19.12
C ARG A 205 12.93 0.50 18.41
N PHE A 206 14.11 0.23 18.97
CA PHE A 206 15.00 -0.81 18.44
C PHE A 206 14.50 -2.22 18.73
N ALA A 207 13.70 -2.42 19.78
CA ALA A 207 12.97 -3.67 20.01
C ALA A 207 11.88 -3.96 18.95
N HIS A 208 11.55 -2.98 18.09
CA HIS A 208 10.59 -3.18 17.02
C HIS A 208 11.06 -4.25 16.03
N PRO A 209 10.18 -5.18 15.58
CA PRO A 209 10.60 -6.30 14.73
C PRO A 209 11.29 -5.92 13.41
N SER A 210 10.95 -4.76 12.85
CA SER A 210 11.60 -4.24 11.62
C SER A 210 13.07 -3.86 11.80
N CYS A 211 13.54 -3.66 13.03
CA CYS A 211 14.91 -3.28 13.35
C CYS A 211 15.83 -4.50 13.54
N ARG A 212 15.30 -5.74 13.55
CA ARG A 212 16.10 -6.95 13.86
C ARG A 212 17.32 -7.15 12.96
N LEU A 213 17.24 -6.73 11.69
CA LEU A 213 18.31 -6.85 10.71
C LEU A 213 18.91 -5.47 10.32
N LEU A 214 18.89 -4.51 11.23
CA LEU A 214 19.48 -3.19 11.05
C LEU A 214 21.01 -3.28 10.94
N GLU A 215 21.59 -2.73 9.87
CA GLU A 215 23.02 -2.82 9.62
C GLU A 215 23.76 -1.51 9.93
N VAL A 216 23.08 -0.37 9.72
CA VAL A 216 23.68 0.96 9.86
C VAL A 216 22.81 1.83 10.75
N PHE A 217 23.41 2.38 11.80
CA PHE A 217 22.78 3.39 12.62
C PHE A 217 23.67 4.64 12.66
N GLU A 218 23.12 5.75 12.20
CA GLU A 218 23.80 7.02 12.09
C GLU A 218 23.07 8.07 12.92
N LEU A 219 23.78 8.61 13.90
CA LEU A 219 23.31 9.64 14.80
C LEU A 219 24.09 10.92 14.56
N GLN A 220 23.42 11.91 14.01
CA GLN A 220 23.97 13.25 13.84
C GLN A 220 23.55 14.12 15.04
N SER A 221 24.53 14.71 15.73
CA SER A 221 24.28 15.67 16.80
C SER A 221 24.86 17.02 16.42
N GLY A 222 24.08 18.08 16.58
CA GLY A 222 24.55 19.45 16.40
C GLY A 222 25.41 19.96 17.56
N HIS A 223 25.47 19.23 18.67
CA HIS A 223 26.16 19.62 19.90
C HIS A 223 27.01 18.48 20.46
N ARG A 224 28.11 18.80 21.15
CA ARG A 224 28.96 17.80 21.82
C ARG A 224 28.22 17.17 23.00
N MET A 225 27.35 16.21 22.74
CA MET A 225 26.66 15.44 23.77
C MET A 225 27.30 14.06 23.95
N ASP A 226 27.26 13.58 25.20
CA ASP A 226 27.60 12.20 25.53
C ASP A 226 26.36 11.34 25.22
N ILE A 227 26.51 10.35 24.34
CA ILE A 227 25.49 9.38 23.95
C ILE A 227 25.66 8.18 24.87
N ILE A 228 24.68 7.92 25.74
CA ILE A 228 24.71 6.78 26.66
C ILE A 228 23.80 5.67 26.12
N VAL A 229 24.35 4.48 25.91
CA VAL A 229 23.61 3.29 25.47
C VAL A 229 23.72 2.22 26.55
N ASP A 230 22.66 2.07 27.34
CA ASP A 230 22.63 1.14 28.48
C ASP A 230 22.07 -0.23 28.05
N GLY A 231 22.93 -1.25 27.97
CA GLY A 231 22.54 -2.64 27.72
C GLY A 231 22.41 -3.03 26.23
N PRO A 232 21.84 -4.21 25.90
CA PRO A 232 21.73 -4.73 24.53
C PRO A 232 20.60 -4.03 23.75
N MET A 233 20.64 -2.70 23.69
CA MET A 233 19.61 -1.87 23.05
C MET A 233 19.75 -1.87 21.52
N LEU A 234 20.96 -2.08 21.02
CA LEU A 234 21.24 -2.05 19.59
C LEU A 234 21.09 -3.45 18.98
N PRO A 235 20.51 -3.56 17.77
CA PRO A 235 20.38 -4.84 17.07
C PRO A 235 21.73 -5.53 16.88
N ARG A 236 21.79 -6.85 17.13
CA ARG A 236 23.04 -7.64 17.00
C ARG A 236 23.59 -7.66 15.58
N SER A 237 22.73 -7.46 14.59
CA SER A 237 23.05 -7.34 13.17
C SER A 237 23.74 -6.01 12.80
N LEU A 238 23.86 -5.06 13.75
CA LEU A 238 24.48 -3.76 13.49
C LEU A 238 25.95 -3.92 13.11
N ARG A 239 26.32 -3.35 11.96
CA ARG A 239 27.67 -3.40 11.39
C ARG A 239 28.38 -2.07 11.48
N THR A 240 27.63 -0.98 11.36
CA THR A 240 28.15 0.38 11.34
C THR A 240 27.37 1.24 12.33
N LEU A 241 28.10 1.82 13.27
CA LEU A 241 27.59 2.83 14.21
C LEU A 241 28.35 4.13 13.97
N ILE A 242 27.62 5.18 13.60
CA ILE A 242 28.17 6.52 13.40
C ILE A 242 27.53 7.43 14.43
N THR A 243 28.32 8.09 15.24
CA THR A 243 27.87 9.03 16.26
C THR A 243 28.60 10.36 16.09
N GLY A 244 27.86 11.47 16.00
CA GLY A 244 28.45 12.81 15.97
C GLY A 244 28.86 13.37 17.33
N GLY A 245 29.14 12.51 18.32
CA GLY A 245 29.35 12.87 19.72
C GLY A 245 30.03 11.74 20.50
N ARG A 246 30.31 11.97 21.79
CA ARG A 246 31.04 10.98 22.61
C ARG A 246 30.13 9.80 22.96
N LEU A 247 30.46 8.61 22.49
CA LEU A 247 29.71 7.40 22.81
C LEU A 247 30.17 6.75 24.13
N ARG A 248 29.24 6.49 25.04
CA ARG A 248 29.38 5.65 26.23
C ARG A 248 28.40 4.49 26.13
N ALA A 249 28.87 3.33 25.68
CA ALA A 249 28.04 2.17 25.41
C ALA A 249 28.78 0.88 25.72
N ASP A 250 28.06 -0.15 26.17
CA ASP A 250 28.57 -1.52 26.10
C ASP A 250 28.37 -2.06 24.68
N LEU A 251 29.48 -2.15 23.93
CA LEU A 251 29.49 -2.63 22.56
C LEU A 251 29.80 -4.14 22.46
N LEU A 252 30.13 -4.81 23.57
CA LEU A 252 30.43 -6.25 23.57
C LEU A 252 29.31 -7.13 22.97
N PRO A 253 28.00 -6.81 23.15
CA PRO A 253 26.93 -7.57 22.53
C PRO A 253 26.88 -7.47 20.99
N LEU A 254 27.52 -6.46 20.38
CA LEU A 254 27.47 -6.17 18.95
C LEU A 254 28.58 -6.90 18.20
N ARG A 255 28.47 -8.23 18.16
CA ARG A 255 29.49 -9.14 17.57
C ARG A 255 29.77 -8.90 16.08
N HIS A 256 28.88 -8.19 15.39
CA HIS A 256 29.00 -7.87 13.97
C HIS A 256 29.39 -6.42 13.69
N LEU A 257 29.61 -5.61 14.73
CA LEU A 257 30.06 -4.24 14.58
C LEU A 257 31.49 -4.24 14.01
N THR A 258 31.63 -3.66 12.82
CA THR A 258 32.90 -3.59 12.07
C THR A 258 33.37 -2.16 11.92
N ASN A 259 32.45 -1.20 11.92
CA ASN A 259 32.76 0.22 11.78
C ASN A 259 32.14 1.02 12.92
N LEU A 260 32.98 1.73 13.66
CA LEU A 260 32.58 2.67 14.68
C LEU A 260 33.20 4.04 14.35
N VAL A 261 32.36 5.04 14.10
CA VAL A 261 32.78 6.42 13.85
C VAL A 261 32.21 7.27 14.99
N VAL A 262 33.08 7.92 15.76
CA VAL A 262 32.74 8.72 16.95
C VAL A 262 33.24 10.15 16.80
#